data_AF-A0A151UHV5-F1
#
_entry.id   AF-A0A151UHV5-F1
#
_cell.length_a   1.000
_cell.length_b   1.000
_cell.length_c   1.000
_cell.angle_alpha   90.00
_cell.angle_beta   90.00
_cell.angle_gamma   90.00
#
_symmetry.space_group_name_H-M   'P 1'
#
loop_
_entity.id
_entity.type
_entity.pdbx_description
1 polymer ?
#
loop_
_entity_poly.entity_id
_entity_poly.type
_entity_poly.pdbx_seq_one_letter_code
_entity_poly.pdbx_strand_id
1 'polypeptide(L)'
;MPPITFTDRDFQGVDPVQDDPMVISVEINNYIVRKTLVDQGSSADILYWKTFEQLDIPEQELTPYDEPLVGFSGERVDTRER
;
A
#
# COMPACT_ATOMS: atom_id res chain seq x y z
N MET A 1 -12.48 10.77 7.11
CA MET A 1 -12.35 9.77 8.19
C MET A 1 -11.22 10.22 9.12
N PRO A 2 -11.29 9.90 10.43
CA PRO A 2 -10.15 10.12 11.32
C PRO A 2 -8.95 9.28 10.84
N PRO A 3 -7.70 9.72 11.09
CA PRO A 3 -6.53 8.93 10.79
C PRO A 3 -6.55 7.63 11.60
N ILE A 4 -6.12 6.53 10.98
CA ILE A 4 -5.81 5.30 11.70
C ILE A 4 -4.49 5.54 12.42
N THR A 5 -4.43 5.28 13.72
CA THR A 5 -3.23 5.50 14.53
C THR A 5 -2.97 4.27 15.38
N PHE A 6 -1.71 3.83 15.38
CA PHE A 6 -1.22 2.76 16.24
C PHE A 6 -0.33 3.35 17.32
N THR A 7 -0.43 2.83 18.53
CA THR A 7 0.37 3.23 19.68
C THR A 7 1.04 2.00 20.30
N ASP A 8 1.99 2.21 21.21
CA ASP A 8 2.63 1.11 21.94
C ASP A 8 1.62 0.22 22.70
N ARG A 9 0.41 0.71 22.97
CA ARG A 9 -0.67 -0.06 23.61
C ARG A 9 -1.26 -1.14 22.71
N ASP A 10 -1.10 -1.01 21.40
CA ASP A 10 -1.63 -1.94 20.40
C ASP A 10 -0.63 -3.08 20.10
N PHE A 11 0.60 -2.96 20.61
CA PHE A 11 1.66 -3.93 20.42
C PHE A 11 1.47 -5.16 21.32
N GLN A 12 1.42 -6.36 20.72
CA GLN A 12 1.31 -7.64 21.43
C GLN A 12 2.58 -8.51 21.34
N GLY A 13 3.67 -7.98 20.80
CA GLY A 13 4.95 -8.68 20.68
C GLY A 13 5.77 -8.65 21.96
N VAL A 14 6.88 -9.40 21.96
CA VAL A 14 7.78 -9.55 23.12
C VAL A 14 8.90 -8.51 23.15
N ASP A 15 9.26 -7.95 22.00
CA ASP A 15 10.33 -6.98 21.82
C ASP A 15 9.77 -5.70 21.16
N PRO A 16 9.76 -4.54 21.84
CA PRO A 16 9.28 -3.29 21.25
C PRO A 16 10.21 -2.75 20.14
N VAL A 17 11.42 -3.29 20.00
CA VAL A 17 12.39 -2.95 18.95
C VAL A 17 12.34 -4.04 17.87
N GLN A 18 11.24 -4.08 17.11
CA GLN A 18 11.17 -4.93 15.91
C GLN A 18 11.59 -4.13 14.68
N ASP A 19 12.44 -4.74 13.85
CA ASP A 19 12.70 -4.28 12.47
C ASP A 19 11.71 -4.91 11.47
N ASP A 20 10.70 -5.62 11.98
CA ASP A 20 9.67 -6.26 11.19
C ASP A 20 8.71 -5.19 10.62
N PRO A 21 8.38 -5.25 9.32
CA PRO A 21 7.44 -4.32 8.72
C PRO A 21 6.03 -4.46 9.31
N MET A 22 5.34 -3.33 9.52
CA MET A 22 3.93 -3.33 9.88
C MET A 22 3.08 -3.74 8.66
N VAL A 23 2.29 -4.79 8.81
CA VAL A 23 1.36 -5.27 7.78
C VAL A 23 -0.06 -5.28 8.35
N ILE A 24 -0.99 -4.67 7.62
CA ILE A 24 -2.40 -4.56 7.99
C ILE A 24 -3.30 -5.25 6.97
N SER A 25 -4.56 -5.47 7.37
CA SER A 25 -5.64 -5.81 6.45
C SER A 25 -6.47 -4.56 6.14
N VAL A 26 -6.73 -4.32 4.86
CA VAL A 26 -7.54 -3.18 4.38
C VAL A 26 -8.74 -3.71 3.60
N GLU A 27 -9.91 -3.10 3.79
CA GLU A 27 -11.08 -3.37 2.98
C GLU A 27 -11.12 -2.42 1.77
N ILE A 28 -11.12 -2.99 0.55
CA ILE A 28 -11.17 -2.26 -0.72
C ILE A 28 -12.25 -2.92 -1.58
N ASN A 29 -13.23 -2.16 -2.05
CA ASN A 29 -14.33 -2.67 -2.89
C ASN A 29 -15.06 -3.91 -2.30
N ASN A 30 -15.28 -3.95 -0.99
CA ASN A 30 -15.84 -5.11 -0.25
C ASN A 30 -14.94 -6.36 -0.20
N TYR A 31 -13.66 -6.24 -0.60
CA TYR A 31 -12.65 -7.30 -0.46
C TYR A 31 -11.66 -6.96 0.66
N ILE A 32 -11.23 -7.97 1.40
CA ILE A 32 -10.19 -7.82 2.43
C ILE A 32 -8.82 -8.13 1.82
N VAL A 33 -8.00 -7.11 1.62
CA VAL A 33 -6.58 -7.22 1.25
C VAL A 33 -5.77 -7.40 2.52
N ARG A 34 -5.27 -8.63 2.78
CA ARG A 34 -4.71 -9.02 4.09
C ARG A 34 -3.25 -8.64 4.34
N LYS A 35 -2.48 -8.38 3.28
CA LYS A 35 -1.01 -8.21 3.34
C LYS A 35 -0.62 -6.83 2.83
N THR A 36 -1.18 -5.79 3.42
CA THR A 36 -0.88 -4.40 3.05
C THR A 36 0.25 -3.90 3.94
N LEU A 37 1.42 -3.64 3.34
CA LEU A 37 2.57 -3.05 4.02
C LEU A 37 2.28 -1.57 4.34
N VAL A 38 2.56 -1.15 5.57
CA VAL A 38 2.49 0.26 5.96
C VAL A 38 3.86 0.89 5.78
N ASP A 39 3.99 1.70 4.74
CA ASP A 39 5.17 2.54 4.51
C ASP A 39 4.86 4.00 4.90
N GLN A 40 5.40 4.46 6.01
CA GLN A 40 5.21 5.83 6.51
C GLN A 40 5.94 6.90 5.68
N GLY A 41 6.89 6.50 4.83
CA GLY A 41 7.64 7.39 3.94
C GLY A 41 7.02 7.52 2.55
N SER A 42 6.03 6.68 2.20
CA SER A 42 5.41 6.72 0.88
C SER A 42 4.35 7.82 0.77
N SER A 43 4.31 8.47 -0.39
CA SER A 43 3.27 9.44 -0.77
C SER A 43 2.15 8.83 -1.62
N ALA A 44 2.29 7.56 -2.02
CA ALA A 44 1.36 6.84 -2.88
C ALA A 44 1.16 5.40 -2.41
N ASP A 45 -0.06 4.88 -2.59
CA ASP A 45 -0.37 3.47 -2.38
C ASP A 45 -0.01 2.67 -3.65
N ILE A 46 0.65 1.52 -3.47
CA ILE A 46 1.04 0.64 -4.58
C ILE A 46 0.33 -0.69 -4.42
N LEU A 47 -0.40 -1.11 -5.46
CA LEU A 47 -1.09 -2.38 -5.53
C LEU A 47 -0.48 -3.23 -6.64
N TYR A 48 -0.22 -4.51 -6.37
CA TYR A 48 0.14 -5.45 -7.43
C TYR A 48 -1.02 -5.62 -8.40
N TRP A 49 -0.73 -5.66 -9.71
CA TRP A 49 -1.73 -5.88 -10.75
C TRP A 49 -2.60 -7.12 -10.50
N LYS A 50 -1.98 -8.24 -10.11
CA LYS A 50 -2.71 -9.47 -9.76
C LYS A 50 -3.69 -9.30 -8.59
N THR A 51 -3.39 -8.39 -7.66
CA THR A 51 -4.33 -8.06 -6.58
C THR A 51 -5.47 -7.21 -7.11
N PHE A 52 -5.19 -6.23 -7.98
CA PHE A 52 -6.22 -5.45 -8.68
C PHE A 52 -7.20 -6.36 -9.44
N GLU A 53 -6.70 -7.31 -10.23
CA GLU A 53 -7.54 -8.29 -10.94
C GLU A 53 -8.47 -9.08 -10.00
N GLN A 54 -8.02 -9.38 -8.77
CA GLN A 54 -8.83 -10.09 -7.77
C GLN A 54 -9.87 -9.21 -7.08
N LEU A 55 -9.71 -7.87 -7.10
CA LEU A 55 -10.68 -6.93 -6.56
C LEU A 55 -11.92 -6.79 -7.47
N ASP A 56 -11.89 -7.40 -8.66
CA ASP A 56 -12.97 -7.37 -9.65
C ASP A 56 -13.41 -5.94 -10.02
N ILE A 57 -12.43 -5.01 -10.02
CA ILE A 57 -12.63 -3.63 -10.46
C ILE A 57 -12.44 -3.60 -11.98
N PRO A 58 -13.40 -3.07 -12.75
CA PRO A 58 -13.25 -2.96 -14.20
C PRO A 58 -12.06 -2.05 -14.55
N GLU A 59 -11.19 -2.49 -15.46
CA GLU A 59 -10.05 -1.68 -15.93
C GLU A 59 -10.49 -0.34 -16.54
N GLN A 60 -11.73 -0.25 -17.02
CA GLN A 60 -12.31 0.99 -17.56
C GLN A 60 -12.51 2.06 -16.49
N GLU A 61 -12.50 1.69 -15.21
CA GLU A 61 -12.51 2.63 -14.09
C GLU A 61 -11.12 3.17 -13.74
N LEU A 62 -10.05 2.57 -14.28
CA LEU A 62 -8.69 3.08 -14.11
C LEU A 62 -8.47 4.34 -14.95
N THR A 63 -7.94 5.37 -14.30
CA THR A 63 -7.42 6.55 -14.99
C THR A 63 -5.92 6.36 -15.20
N PRO A 64 -5.42 6.37 -16.45
CA PRO A 64 -4.00 6.25 -16.74
C PRO A 64 -3.18 7.35 -16.06
N TYR A 65 -1.98 6.99 -15.60
CA TYR A 65 -1.01 7.92 -15.02
C TYR A 65 0.32 7.80 -15.76
N ASP A 66 0.68 8.87 -16.48
CA ASP A 66 1.79 8.88 -17.44
C ASP A 66 3.11 9.46 -16.90
N GLU A 67 3.11 9.93 -15.65
CA GLU A 67 4.31 10.47 -15.00
C GLU A 67 5.06 9.37 -14.22
N PRO A 68 6.39 9.44 -14.11
CA PRO A 68 7.14 8.46 -13.34
C PRO A 68 6.84 8.57 -11.85
N LEU A 69 6.85 7.43 -11.16
CA LEU A 69 6.90 7.41 -9.70
C LEU A 69 8.30 7.81 -9.26
N VAL A 70 8.38 8.82 -8.39
CA VAL A 70 9.64 9.34 -7.85
C VAL A 70 9.76 8.91 -6.40
N GLY A 71 10.77 8.10 -6.09
CA GLY A 71 11.04 7.71 -4.73
C GLY A 71 11.86 8.75 -3.97
N PHE A 72 12.03 8.55 -2.66
CA PHE A 72 12.62 9.54 -1.75
C PHE A 72 14.08 9.89 -2.10
N SER A 73 14.82 8.94 -2.68
CA SER A 73 16.22 9.16 -3.09
C SER A 73 16.33 9.72 -4.52
N GLY A 74 15.21 10.10 -5.13
CA GLY A 74 15.14 10.64 -6.50
C GLY A 74 15.15 9.56 -7.60
N GLU A 75 15.10 8.29 -7.22
CA GLU A 75 14.88 7.18 -8.14
C GLU A 75 13.55 7.36 -8.89
N ARG A 76 13.53 6.96 -10.18
CA ARG A 76 12.37 7.08 -11.04
C ARG A 76 12.00 5.74 -11.61
N VAL A 77 10.74 5.38 -11.48
CA VAL A 77 10.17 4.18 -12.11
C VAL A 77 9.16 4.64 -13.15
N ASP A 78 9.35 4.20 -14.39
CA ASP A 78 8.40 4.44 -15.48
C ASP A 78 7.12 3.63 -15.21
N THR A 79 5.96 4.27 -15.36
CA THR A 79 4.65 3.66 -15.12
C THR A 79 4.12 2.93 -16.34
N ARG A 80 4.81 2.99 -17.48
CA ARG A 80 4.49 2.23 -18.69
C ARG A 80 5.26 0.91 -18.74
N GLU A 81 4.57 -0.18 -19.06
CA GLU A 81 5.24 -1.36 -19.60
C GLU A 81 5.81 -1.01 -20.98
N ARG A 82 7.08 -1.37 -21.22
CA ARG A 82 7.72 -1.24 -22.53
C ARG A 82 7.25 -2.31 -23.50
#